data_AF-A0A357M5X6-F1
#
_entry.id   AF-A0A357M5X6-F1
#
_cell.length_a   1.000
_cell.length_b   1.000
_cell.length_c   1.000
_cell.angle_alpha   90.00
_cell.angle_beta   90.00
_cell.angle_gamma   90.00
#
_symmetry.space_group_name_H-M   'P 1'
#
loop_
_entity.id
_entity.type
_entity.pdbx_description
1 polymer ?
#
loop_
_entity_poly.entity_id
_entity_poly.type
_entity_poly.pdbx_seq_one_letter_code
_entity_poly.pdbx_strand_id
1 'polypeptide(L)'
;MNLPVKDVERSTAFFNEIGFHAMSVGNERAKLDIGQTTILLFPDAAFEKFTGSKTADTSHSAEVIFSIGAESREEVDAFIQKAESAGG
;
A
#
# COMPACT_ATOMS: atom_id res chain seq x y z
N MET A 1 10.32 -0.06 -3.46
CA MET A 1 9.79 -1.43 -3.28
C MET A 1 8.59 -1.62 -4.20
N ASN A 2 8.29 -2.84 -4.63
CA ASN A 2 7.12 -3.13 -5.46
C ASN A 2 6.12 -3.96 -4.64
N LEU A 3 4.87 -3.51 -4.56
CA LEU A 3 3.82 -4.15 -3.77
C LEU A 3 2.68 -4.60 -4.70
N PRO A 4 2.36 -5.90 -4.78
CA PRO A 4 1.17 -6.35 -5.48
C PRO A 4 -0.10 -5.89 -4.74
N VAL A 5 -1.08 -5.42 -5.49
CA VAL A 5 -2.40 -5.03 -4.99
C VAL A 5 -3.48 -5.54 -5.93
N LYS A 6 -4.61 -5.94 -5.35
CA LYS A 6 -5.78 -6.41 -6.11
C LYS A 6 -6.41 -5.32 -6.97
N ASP A 7 -6.41 -4.08 -6.47
CA ASP A 7 -7.01 -2.92 -7.12
C ASP A 7 -6.17 -1.68 -6.84
N VAL A 8 -5.50 -1.18 -7.89
CA VAL A 8 -4.58 -0.04 -7.79
C VAL A 8 -5.33 1.25 -7.46
N GLU A 9 -6.53 1.46 -7.98
CA GLU A 9 -7.29 2.69 -7.72
C GLU A 9 -7.76 2.73 -6.27
N ARG A 10 -8.32 1.62 -5.77
CA ARG A 10 -8.73 1.52 -4.36
C ARG A 10 -7.56 1.64 -3.40
N SER A 11 -6.42 1.00 -3.69
CA SER A 11 -5.22 1.17 -2.87
C SER A 11 -4.70 2.61 -2.91
N THR A 12 -4.72 3.26 -4.07
CA THR A 12 -4.34 4.67 -4.20
C THR A 12 -5.25 5.58 -3.36
N ALA A 13 -6.57 5.36 -3.39
CA ALA A 13 -7.52 6.10 -2.58
C ALA A 13 -7.27 5.89 -1.07
N PHE A 14 -7.11 4.64 -0.64
CA PHE A 14 -6.81 4.29 0.75
C PHE A 14 -5.56 4.99 1.28
N PHE A 15 -4.43 4.90 0.55
CA PHE A 15 -3.17 5.52 1.00
C PHE A 15 -3.28 7.05 1.06
N ASN A 16 -4.01 7.67 0.14
CA ASN A 16 -4.30 9.11 0.19
C ASN A 16 -5.17 9.50 1.39
N GLU A 17 -6.17 8.69 1.73
CA GLU A 17 -7.08 8.94 2.85
C GLU A 17 -6.37 8.86 4.21
N ILE A 18 -5.43 7.92 4.37
CA ILE A 18 -4.62 7.81 5.60
C ILE A 18 -3.45 8.80 5.66
N GLY A 19 -3.31 9.67 4.65
CA GLY A 19 -2.39 10.82 4.66
C GLY A 19 -1.05 10.60 3.95
N PHE A 20 -0.87 9.51 3.21
CA PHE A 20 0.29 9.37 2.32
C PHE A 20 0.00 9.88 0.92
N HIS A 21 1.03 10.31 0.20
CA HIS A 21 0.85 10.74 -1.18
C HIS A 21 0.97 9.54 -2.13
N ALA A 22 -0.16 9.11 -2.68
CA ALA A 22 -0.22 8.11 -3.74
C ALA A 22 -0.72 8.73 -5.04
N MET A 23 0.02 8.52 -6.13
CA MET A 23 -0.31 9.05 -7.46
C MET A 23 -0.31 7.94 -8.50
N SER A 24 -1.29 7.94 -9.41
CA SER A 24 -1.29 7.04 -10.54
C SER A 24 -0.09 7.30 -11.45
N VAL A 25 0.53 6.21 -11.94
CA VAL A 25 1.67 6.21 -12.85
C VAL A 25 1.32 5.38 -14.07
N GLY A 26 1.02 6.06 -15.17
CA GLY A 26 0.38 5.44 -16.32
C GLY A 26 -1.06 5.00 -16.02
N ASN A 27 -1.57 4.03 -16.77
CA ASN A 27 -2.96 3.60 -16.67
C ASN A 27 -3.20 2.44 -15.68
N GLU A 28 -2.14 1.86 -15.11
CA GLU A 28 -2.25 0.56 -14.43
C GLU A 28 -1.49 0.47 -13.11
N ARG A 29 -0.77 1.52 -12.66
CA ARG A 29 0.09 1.47 -11.47
C ARG A 29 -0.04 2.75 -10.68
N ALA A 30 0.45 2.73 -9.45
CA ALA A 30 0.58 3.94 -8.64
C ALA A 30 1.93 3.99 -7.92
N LYS A 31 2.38 5.20 -7.62
CA LYS A 31 3.57 5.48 -6.83
C LYS A 31 3.12 6.08 -5.50
N LEU A 32 3.61 5.49 -4.43
CA LEU A 32 3.40 5.87 -3.04
C LEU A 32 4.75 6.27 -2.45
N ASP A 33 4.90 7.52 -2.04
CA ASP A 33 6.12 8.01 -1.41
C ASP A 33 5.90 8.18 0.10
N ILE A 34 6.74 7.52 0.91
CA ILE A 34 6.72 7.60 2.38
C ILE A 34 8.13 8.00 2.84
N GLY A 35 8.29 9.27 3.23
CA GLY A 35 9.60 9.83 3.53
C GLY A 35 10.56 9.70 2.33
N GLN A 36 11.67 8.98 2.51
CA GLN A 36 12.64 8.70 1.44
C GLN A 36 12.38 7.36 0.72
N THR A 37 11.33 6.63 1.11
CA THR A 37 11.01 5.32 0.54
C THR A 37 9.92 5.47 -0.52
N THR A 38 10.20 5.00 -1.73
CA THR A 38 9.20 4.87 -2.79
C THR A 38 8.68 3.44 -2.89
N ILE A 39 7.37 3.29 -2.85
CA ILE A 39 6.63 2.05 -3.08
C ILE A 39 5.85 2.20 -4.39
N LEU A 40 5.99 1.23 -5.30
CA LEU A 40 5.18 1.13 -6.50
C LEU A 40 4.12 0.06 -6.31
N LEU A 41 2.86 0.43 -6.49
CA LEU A 41 1.71 -0.46 -6.45
C LEU A 41 1.48 -1.05 -7.84
N PHE A 42 1.39 -2.38 -7.91
CA PHE A 42 1.18 -3.12 -9.15
C PHE A 42 -0.06 -4.00 -9.06
N PRO A 43 -0.83 -4.17 -10.15
CA PRO A 43 -1.82 -5.22 -10.23
C PRO A 43 -1.16 -6.59 -10.08
N ASP A 44 -1.82 -7.52 -9.38
CA ASP A 44 -1.31 -8.88 -9.16
C ASP A 44 -0.83 -9.53 -10.47
N ALA A 45 -1.63 -9.44 -11.54
CA ALA A 45 -1.28 -10.01 -12.84
C ALA A 45 0.04 -9.47 -13.43
N ALA A 46 0.33 -8.18 -13.23
CA ALA A 46 1.58 -7.58 -13.66
C ALA A 46 2.75 -8.08 -12.80
N PHE A 47 2.53 -8.15 -11.48
CA PHE A 47 3.53 -8.65 -10.54
C PHE A 47 3.89 -10.11 -10.79
N GLU A 48 2.88 -10.99 -10.94
CA GLU A 48 3.08 -12.42 -11.27
C GLU A 48 3.82 -12.61 -12.60
N LYS A 49 3.50 -11.78 -13.62
CA LYS A 49 4.19 -11.82 -14.91
C LYS A 49 5.67 -11.47 -14.77
N PHE A 50 6.03 -10.51 -13.93
CA PHE A 50 7.42 -10.11 -13.72
C PHE A 50 8.21 -11.10 -12.87
N THR A 51 7.59 -11.70 -11.87
CA THR A 51 8.27 -12.63 -10.94
C THR A 51 8.22 -14.09 -11.41
N GLY A 52 7.29 -14.44 -12.29
CA GLY A 52 6.98 -15.83 -12.65
C GLY A 52 6.37 -16.65 -11.50
N SER A 53 5.98 -16.00 -10.40
CA SER A 53 5.45 -16.62 -9.18
C SER A 53 4.07 -16.07 -8.87
N LYS A 54 3.24 -16.87 -8.20
CA LYS A 54 1.93 -16.43 -7.72
C LYS A 54 2.08 -15.41 -6.59
N THR A 55 1.20 -14.42 -6.57
CA THR A 55 1.08 -13.50 -5.41
C THR A 55 0.59 -14.28 -4.19
N ALA A 56 0.95 -13.80 -3.00
CA ALA A 56 0.48 -14.40 -1.76
C ALA A 56 -1.01 -14.10 -1.54
N ASP A 57 -1.78 -15.08 -1.07
CA ASP A 57 -3.13 -14.81 -0.58
C ASP A 57 -3.05 -14.21 0.82
N THR A 58 -3.20 -12.89 0.89
CA THR A 58 -3.08 -12.12 2.13
C THR A 58 -4.22 -12.36 3.12
N SER A 59 -5.27 -13.08 2.73
CA SER A 59 -6.30 -13.55 3.68
C SER A 59 -5.86 -14.75 4.52
N HIS A 60 -4.78 -15.42 4.10
CA HIS A 60 -4.26 -16.63 4.75
C HIS A 60 -2.78 -16.53 5.15
N SER A 61 -2.05 -15.55 4.64
CA SER A 61 -0.61 -15.41 4.84
C SER A 61 -0.19 -13.95 4.89
N ALA A 62 0.85 -13.63 5.67
CA ALA A 62 1.46 -12.31 5.63
C ALA A 62 2.60 -12.31 4.60
N GLU A 63 2.50 -11.49 3.56
CA GLU A 63 3.56 -11.35 2.55
C GLU A 63 4.69 -10.46 3.04
N VAL A 64 4.34 -9.33 3.65
CA VAL A 64 5.26 -8.31 4.15
C VAL A 64 4.61 -7.53 5.30
N ILE A 65 5.42 -7.04 6.22
CA ILE A 65 4.99 -6.10 7.26
C ILE A 65 5.77 -4.79 7.06
N PHE A 66 5.06 -3.68 7.01
CA PHE A 66 5.66 -2.34 6.97
C PHE A 66 5.54 -1.69 8.35
N SER A 67 6.65 -1.14 8.84
CA SER A 67 6.68 -0.34 10.06
C SER A 67 6.84 1.13 9.70
N ILE A 68 5.94 1.97 10.18
CA ILE A 68 5.96 3.42 9.98
C ILE A 68 6.21 4.07 11.34
N GLY A 69 7.22 4.93 11.42
CA GLY A 69 7.54 5.65 12.63
C GLY A 69 6.48 6.71 12.95
N ALA A 70 6.21 6.91 14.24
CA ALA A 70 5.39 7.99 14.76
C ALA A 70 6.15 8.67 15.91
N GLU A 71 5.94 9.97 16.10
CA GLU A 71 6.61 10.78 17.10
C GLU A 71 5.99 10.66 18.50
N SER A 72 4.76 10.14 18.59
CA SER A 72 4.00 10.03 19.85
C SER A 72 2.98 8.88 19.82
N ARG A 73 2.42 8.53 20.99
CA ARG A 73 1.34 7.52 21.08
C ARG A 73 0.05 8.05 20.47
N GLU A 74 -0.21 9.33 20.67
CA GLU A 74 -1.40 10.03 20.18
C GLU A 74 -1.44 10.05 18.65
N GLU A 75 -0.28 10.18 18.00
CA GLU A 75 -0.16 10.07 16.54
C GLU A 75 -0.47 8.65 16.06
N VAL A 76 0.00 7.61 16.77
CA VAL A 76 -0.34 6.22 16.47
C VAL A 76 -1.85 6.00 16.55
N ASP A 77 -2.49 6.46 17.62
CA ASP A 77 -3.94 6.31 17.81
C ASP A 77 -4.74 7.01 16.69
N ALA A 78 -4.35 8.24 16.34
CA ALA A 78 -4.98 8.98 15.26
C ALA A 78 -4.78 8.31 13.88
N PHE A 79 -3.61 7.71 13.65
CA PHE A 79 -3.32 6.96 12.43
C PHE A 79 -4.17 5.69 12.32
N ILE A 80 -4.31 4.93 13.42
CA ILE A 80 -5.17 3.74 13.47
C ILE A 80 -6.62 4.11 13.12
N GLN A 81 -7.18 5.16 13.73
CA GLN A 81 -8.55 5.58 13.46
C GLN A 81 -8.80 5.95 11.99
N LYS A 82 -7.82 6.61 11.35
CA LYS A 82 -7.89 6.92 9.92
C LYS A 82 -7.86 5.65 9.07
N ALA A 83 -6.97 4.72 9.38
CA ALA A 83 -6.85 3.46 8.65
C ALA A 83 -8.14 2.63 8.74
N GLU A 84 -8.73 2.50 9.93
CA GLU A 84 -10.02 1.81 10.12
C GLU A 84 -11.14 2.48 9.32
N SER A 85 -11.21 3.81 9.36
CA SER A 85 -12.24 4.58 8.64
C SER A 85 -12.12 4.45 7.11
N ALA A 86 -10.88 4.34 6.61
CA ALA A 86 -10.58 4.12 5.20
C ALA A 86 -10.79 2.66 4.74
N GLY A 87 -11.15 1.75 5.65
CA GLY A 87 -11.45 0.34 5.35
C GLY A 87 -10.26 -0.61 5.46
N GLY A 88 -9.27 -0.25 6.29
CA GLY A 88 -8.17 -1.14 6.70
C GLY A 88 -8.57 -2.23 7.68
#